data_AF-A0A9P6YB60-F1
#
_entry.id   AF-A0A9P6YB60-F1
#
_cell.length_a   1.000
_cell.length_b   1.000
_cell.length_c   1.000
_cell.angle_alpha   90.00
_cell.angle_beta   90.00
_cell.angle_gamma   90.00
#
_symmetry.space_group_name_H-M   'P 1'
#
loop_
_entity.id
_entity.type
_entity.pdbx_description
1 polymer ?
#
loop_
_entity_poly.entity_id
_entity_poly.type
_entity_poly.pdbx_seq_one_letter_code
_entity_poly.pdbx_strand_id
1 'polypeptide(L)'
;MGSAQRDHCQTVLPPNLQAAIEEDSTIDFSGFHHYMGLPDLSAFALSGFPFTRMADLSETVVLVPPAASEAQVSLLLNLVGGLGVQTGYPAYGLRLSDDWKQASALDADLLMLGALPAELRGSQQLSLLIDDQRTRLLNG
;
A
#
# COMPACT_ATOMS: atom_id res chain seq x y z
N MET A 1 9.36 37.84 41.30
CA MET A 1 8.51 37.01 42.18
C MET A 1 7.90 35.91 41.33
N GLY A 2 8.27 34.65 41.55
CA GLY A 2 7.82 33.51 40.76
C GLY A 2 8.65 32.27 41.10
N SER A 3 8.39 31.67 42.26
CA SER A 3 9.05 30.46 42.74
C SER A 3 8.55 29.24 41.96
N ALA A 4 9.40 28.67 41.11
CA ALA A 4 9.16 27.36 40.54
C ALA A 4 9.31 26.29 41.64
N GLN A 5 8.18 25.79 42.15
CA GLN A 5 8.16 24.69 43.11
C GLN A 5 8.31 23.38 42.35
N ARG A 6 9.35 22.58 42.64
CA ARG A 6 9.40 21.19 42.19
C ARG A 6 8.23 20.46 42.87
N ASP A 7 7.45 19.70 42.11
CA ASP A 7 6.25 18.92 42.50
C ASP A 7 4.87 19.58 42.28
N HIS A 8 4.75 20.72 41.61
CA HIS A 8 3.46 21.22 41.11
C HIS A 8 3.53 21.56 39.62
N CYS A 9 2.69 20.93 38.80
CA CYS A 9 2.47 21.35 37.41
C CYS A 9 1.78 22.72 37.41
N GLN A 10 2.54 23.78 37.15
CA GLN A 10 1.99 25.12 36.96
C GLN A 10 1.65 25.33 35.48
N THR A 11 0.39 25.65 35.19
CA THR A 11 -0.13 25.92 33.83
C THR A 11 0.18 27.33 33.33
N VAL A 12 1.31 27.91 33.77
CA VAL A 12 1.72 29.24 33.31
C VAL A 12 2.43 29.04 31.97
N LEU A 13 1.80 29.46 30.88
CA LEU A 13 2.40 29.40 29.56
C LEU A 13 3.59 30.37 29.52
N PRO A 14 4.84 29.89 29.34
CA PRO A 14 5.98 30.77 29.15
C PRO A 14 5.75 31.63 27.89
N PRO A 15 6.10 32.92 27.90
CA PRO A 15 5.84 33.81 26.76
C PRO A 15 6.59 33.41 25.48
N ASN A 16 7.59 32.53 25.58
CA ASN A 16 8.36 31.99 24.46
C ASN A 16 8.54 30.48 24.65
N LEU A 17 7.72 29.67 23.98
CA LEU A 17 7.94 28.23 23.84
C LEU A 17 8.72 27.97 22.56
N GLN A 18 9.96 27.46 22.70
CA GLN A 18 10.76 27.00 21.57
C GLN A 18 10.99 25.50 21.74
N ALA A 19 10.77 24.74 20.67
CA ALA A 19 11.05 23.31 20.61
C ALA A 19 11.82 23.02 19.31
N ALA A 20 12.77 22.09 19.37
CA ALA A 20 13.54 21.64 18.22
C ALA A 20 13.59 20.10 18.22
N ILE A 21 13.71 19.52 17.03
CA ILE A 21 14.02 18.10 16.84
C ILE A 21 15.52 18.03 16.56
N GLU A 22 16.27 17.34 17.41
CA GLU A 22 17.71 17.15 17.25
C GLU A 22 18.00 16.12 16.13
N GLU A 23 19.12 16.25 15.43
CA GLU A 23 19.48 15.39 14.29
C GLU A 23 19.68 13.91 14.69
N ASP A 24 20.03 13.66 15.96
CA ASP A 24 20.19 12.32 16.54
C ASP A 24 18.89 11.76 17.12
N SER A 25 17.76 12.47 16.98
CA SER A 25 16.45 11.95 17.33
C SER A 25 16.11 10.75 16.46
N THR A 26 15.73 9.64 17.08
CA THR A 26 15.37 8.40 16.38
C THR A 26 13.94 7.99 16.68
N ILE A 27 13.27 7.41 15.69
CA ILE A 27 11.99 6.71 15.86
C ILE A 27 12.25 5.26 15.53
N ASP A 28 12.09 4.37 16.51
CA ASP A 28 12.34 2.94 16.35
C ASP A 28 11.03 2.18 16.12
N PHE A 29 10.91 1.57 14.94
CA PHE A 29 9.78 0.71 14.58
C PHE A 29 10.10 -0.80 14.68
N SER A 30 11.30 -1.19 15.10
CA SER A 30 11.77 -2.58 15.09
C SER A 30 10.92 -3.54 15.94
N GLY A 31 10.26 -3.03 16.98
CA GLY A 31 9.37 -3.82 17.85
C GLY A 31 7.95 -4.02 17.32
N PHE A 32 7.57 -3.39 16.20
CA PHE A 32 6.21 -3.47 15.68
C PHE A 32 6.08 -4.50 14.57
N HIS A 33 5.01 -5.29 14.61
CA HIS A 33 4.66 -6.19 13.53
C HIS A 33 4.16 -5.38 12.32
N HIS A 34 4.82 -5.53 11.17
CA HIS A 34 4.30 -5.03 9.90
C HIS A 34 3.31 -6.02 9.32
N TYR A 35 2.04 -5.72 9.50
CA TYR A 35 0.95 -6.58 9.07
C TYR A 35 -0.25 -5.76 8.61
N MET A 36 -0.80 -6.14 7.47
CA MET A 36 -2.09 -5.68 6.99
C MET A 36 -2.87 -6.90 6.52
N GLY A 37 -4.10 -7.05 7.01
CA GLY A 37 -5.01 -8.08 6.50
C GLY A 37 -5.37 -7.77 5.05
N LEU A 38 -5.26 -8.76 4.17
CA LEU A 38 -5.64 -8.64 2.76
C LEU A 38 -6.80 -9.61 2.45
N PRO A 39 -7.67 -9.28 1.46
CA PRO A 39 -7.68 -8.02 0.70
C PRO A 39 -8.11 -6.83 1.56
N ASP A 40 -7.74 -5.60 1.18
CA ASP A 40 -8.26 -4.34 1.77
C ASP A 40 -8.50 -3.33 0.65
N LEU A 41 -9.77 -3.08 0.35
CA LEU A 41 -10.16 -2.18 -0.75
C LEU A 41 -9.93 -0.70 -0.39
N SER A 42 -9.95 -0.35 0.89
CA SER A 42 -9.69 1.02 1.34
C SER A 42 -8.21 1.34 1.20
N ALA A 43 -7.34 0.40 1.58
CA ALA A 43 -5.90 0.51 1.39
C ALA A 43 -5.56 0.64 -0.11
N PHE A 44 -6.17 -0.19 -0.97
CA PHE A 44 -5.98 -0.05 -2.41
C PHE A 44 -6.46 1.31 -2.95
N ALA A 45 -7.68 1.73 -2.60
CA ALA A 45 -8.26 2.97 -3.12
C ALA A 45 -7.54 4.24 -2.65
N LEU A 46 -6.99 4.23 -1.43
CA LEU A 46 -6.37 5.41 -0.82
C LEU A 46 -4.86 5.47 -1.02
N SER A 47 -4.18 4.33 -1.05
CA SER A 47 -2.72 4.29 -1.12
C SER A 47 -2.15 3.38 -2.20
N GLY A 48 -2.99 2.67 -2.97
CA GLY A 48 -2.52 1.70 -3.97
C GLY A 48 -1.89 0.44 -3.37
N PHE A 49 -1.98 0.24 -2.05
CA PHE A 49 -1.48 -0.95 -1.38
C PHE A 49 -2.31 -2.18 -1.81
N PRO A 50 -1.72 -3.37 -2.02
CA PRO A 50 -0.33 -3.76 -1.71
C PRO A 50 0.72 -3.39 -2.77
N PHE A 51 0.30 -2.98 -3.97
CA PHE A 51 1.20 -2.76 -5.11
C PHE A 51 2.24 -1.66 -4.85
N THR A 52 1.88 -0.67 -4.04
CA THR A 52 2.77 0.45 -3.65
C THR A 52 3.73 0.12 -2.51
N ARG A 53 3.83 -1.15 -2.07
CA ARG A 53 4.84 -1.55 -1.06
C ARG A 53 6.25 -1.24 -1.56
N MET A 54 6.53 -1.54 -2.82
CA MET A 54 7.77 -1.12 -3.49
C MET A 54 7.48 0.15 -4.28
N ALA A 55 8.23 1.22 -3.98
CA ALA A 55 7.97 2.55 -4.55
C ALA A 55 8.05 2.57 -6.09
N ASP A 56 8.87 1.70 -6.68
CA ASP A 56 9.08 1.54 -8.13
C ASP A 56 8.17 0.48 -8.76
N LEU A 57 7.27 -0.12 -7.98
CA LEU A 57 6.39 -1.24 -8.36
C LEU A 57 7.14 -2.49 -8.86
N SER A 58 8.40 -2.71 -8.45
CA SER A 58 9.25 -3.85 -8.86
C SER A 58 8.66 -5.22 -8.58
N GLU A 59 7.81 -5.32 -7.57
CA GLU A 59 7.14 -6.56 -7.18
C GLU A 59 5.72 -6.68 -7.75
N THR A 60 5.36 -5.87 -8.75
CA THR A 60 4.03 -5.88 -9.40
C THR A 60 4.10 -6.32 -10.87
N VAL A 61 3.15 -7.16 -11.28
CA VAL A 61 2.87 -7.49 -12.68
C VAL A 61 1.46 -7.05 -13.06
N VAL A 62 1.35 -6.21 -14.08
CA VAL A 62 0.05 -5.85 -14.67
C VAL A 62 -0.27 -6.79 -15.82
N LEU A 63 -1.36 -7.53 -15.66
CA LEU A 63 -1.94 -8.37 -16.70
C LEU A 63 -2.87 -7.54 -17.57
N VAL A 64 -2.55 -7.46 -18.86
CA VAL A 64 -3.36 -6.78 -19.88
C VAL A 64 -3.78 -7.77 -20.97
N PRO A 65 -4.92 -7.57 -21.65
CA PRO A 65 -5.31 -8.48 -22.72
C PRO A 65 -4.36 -8.31 -23.92
N PRO A 66 -4.09 -9.39 -24.69
CA PRO A 66 -3.21 -9.32 -25.87
C PRO A 66 -3.63 -8.25 -26.89
N ALA A 67 -4.94 -8.02 -26.99
CA ALA A 67 -5.55 -6.95 -27.79
C ALA A 67 -6.25 -5.96 -26.85
N ALA A 68 -5.48 -5.07 -26.23
CA ALA A 68 -6.02 -4.05 -25.34
C ALA A 68 -6.76 -2.95 -26.12
N SER A 69 -7.95 -2.56 -25.65
CA SER A 69 -8.67 -1.41 -26.18
C SER A 69 -8.03 -0.09 -25.73
N GLU A 70 -8.34 1.01 -26.41
CA GLU A 70 -7.91 2.36 -26.00
C GLU A 70 -8.29 2.66 -24.54
N ALA A 71 -9.48 2.25 -24.12
CA ALA A 71 -9.93 2.40 -22.74
C ALA A 71 -9.06 1.61 -21.75
N GLN A 72 -8.60 0.41 -22.10
CA GLN A 72 -7.74 -0.41 -21.25
C GLN A 72 -6.32 0.16 -21.16
N VAL A 73 -5.78 0.69 -22.27
CA VAL A 73 -4.49 1.38 -22.26
C VAL A 73 -4.56 2.66 -21.43
N SER A 74 -5.62 3.45 -21.58
CA SER A 74 -5.86 4.64 -20.76
C SER A 74 -5.98 4.29 -19.27
N LEU A 75 -6.72 3.22 -18.94
CA LEU A 75 -6.84 2.73 -17.56
C LEU A 75 -5.47 2.33 -17.00
N LEU A 76 -4.68 1.56 -17.75
CA LEU A 76 -3.33 1.18 -17.34
C LEU A 76 -2.48 2.41 -17.04
N LEU A 77 -2.42 3.38 -17.95
CA LEU A 77 -1.59 4.57 -17.79
C LEU A 77 -2.05 5.44 -16.60
N ASN A 78 -3.36 5.62 -16.42
CA ASN A 78 -3.91 6.34 -15.27
C ASN A 78 -3.63 5.62 -13.95
N LEU A 79 -3.75 4.29 -13.93
CA LEU A 79 -3.46 3.47 -12.76
C LEU A 79 -1.99 3.59 -12.38
N VAL A 80 -1.07 3.35 -13.32
CA VAL A 80 0.38 3.46 -13.07
C VAL A 80 0.77 4.88 -12.66
N GLY A 81 0.19 5.90 -13.30
CA GLY A 81 0.39 7.29 -12.91
C GLY A 81 -0.10 7.58 -11.48
N GLY A 82 -1.28 7.08 -11.11
CA GLY A 82 -1.84 7.22 -9.76
C GLY A 82 -0.99 6.52 -8.71
N LEU A 83 -0.55 5.28 -8.97
CA LEU A 83 0.34 4.55 -8.07
C LEU A 83 1.69 5.28 -7.90
N GLY A 84 2.25 5.82 -8.99
CA GLY A 84 3.49 6.61 -8.94
C GLY A 84 3.36 7.94 -8.17
N VAL A 85 2.20 8.62 -8.23
CA VAL A 85 1.90 9.78 -7.38
C VAL A 85 1.89 9.37 -5.91
N GLN A 86 1.34 8.20 -5.61
CA GLN A 86 1.16 7.74 -4.24
C GLN A 86 2.48 7.31 -3.58
N THR A 87 3.42 6.78 -4.35
CA THR A 87 4.78 6.47 -3.88
C THR A 87 5.75 7.63 -4.01
N GLY A 88 5.44 8.63 -4.85
CA GLY A 88 6.35 9.71 -5.22
C GLY A 88 7.53 9.25 -6.07
N TYR A 89 7.47 8.04 -6.63
CA TYR A 89 8.56 7.43 -7.38
C TYR A 89 8.06 6.80 -8.71
N PRO A 90 8.80 6.92 -9.82
CA PRO A 90 8.40 6.34 -11.10
C PRO A 90 8.41 4.81 -11.08
N ALA A 91 7.40 4.21 -11.70
CA ALA A 91 7.16 2.76 -11.74
C ALA A 91 8.09 1.99 -12.73
N TYR A 92 9.41 2.13 -12.61
CA TYR A 92 10.37 1.46 -13.50
C TYR A 92 10.46 -0.06 -13.31
N GLY A 93 10.09 -0.56 -12.13
CA GLY A 93 10.11 -1.99 -11.81
C GLY A 93 8.85 -2.74 -12.27
N LEU A 94 7.81 -2.02 -12.69
CA LEU A 94 6.56 -2.61 -13.14
C LEU A 94 6.75 -3.53 -14.35
N ARG A 95 6.18 -4.73 -14.28
CA ARG A 95 6.17 -5.67 -15.41
C ARG A 95 4.79 -5.75 -16.04
N LEU A 96 4.73 -5.82 -17.36
CA LEU A 96 3.49 -6.09 -18.10
C LEU A 96 3.52 -7.51 -18.64
N SER A 97 2.38 -8.18 -18.63
CA SER A 97 2.20 -9.50 -19.23
C SER A 97 0.78 -9.64 -19.78
N ASP A 98 0.60 -10.49 -20.78
CA ASP A 98 -0.71 -10.94 -21.26
C ASP A 98 -0.94 -12.44 -21.02
N ASP A 99 0.03 -13.12 -20.38
CA ASP A 99 0.00 -14.55 -20.09
C ASP A 99 -0.28 -14.81 -18.61
N TRP A 100 -1.53 -15.15 -18.31
CA TRP A 100 -1.96 -15.54 -16.96
C TRP A 100 -1.15 -16.70 -16.37
N LYS A 101 -0.78 -17.70 -17.17
CA LYS A 101 -0.08 -18.89 -16.66
C LYS A 101 1.34 -18.55 -16.25
N GLN A 102 2.02 -17.72 -17.04
CA GLN A 102 3.35 -17.23 -16.67
C GLN A 102 3.26 -16.30 -15.46
N ALA A 103 2.30 -15.38 -15.44
CA ALA A 103 2.18 -14.39 -14.38
C ALA A 103 1.83 -15.03 -13.02
N SER A 104 0.89 -15.97 -12.99
CA SER A 104 0.46 -16.68 -11.77
C SER A 104 1.53 -17.57 -11.14
N ALA A 105 2.62 -17.88 -11.86
CA ALA A 105 3.75 -18.63 -11.33
C ALA A 105 4.83 -17.74 -10.68
N LEU A 106 4.69 -16.41 -10.76
CA LEU A 106 5.64 -15.47 -10.19
C LEU A 106 5.32 -15.17 -8.73
N ASP A 107 6.36 -14.98 -7.93
CA ASP A 107 6.25 -14.38 -6.61
C ASP A 107 6.15 -12.85 -6.77
N ALA A 108 4.96 -12.37 -7.13
CA ALA A 108 4.68 -10.97 -7.38
C ALA A 108 3.19 -10.64 -7.21
N ASP A 109 2.89 -9.39 -6.91
CA ASP A 109 1.53 -8.88 -6.84
C ASP A 109 0.94 -8.79 -8.25
N LEU A 110 -0.21 -9.43 -8.48
CA LEU A 110 -0.87 -9.49 -9.79
C LEU A 110 -2.02 -8.49 -9.88
N LEU A 111 -1.91 -7.54 -10.80
CA LEU A 111 -2.93 -6.53 -11.08
C LEU A 111 -3.52 -6.78 -12.46
N MET A 112 -4.78 -7.15 -12.54
CA MET A 112 -5.40 -7.56 -13.81
C MET A 112 -6.34 -6.49 -14.35
N LEU A 113 -6.15 -6.14 -15.63
CA LEU A 113 -7.00 -5.21 -16.36
C LEU A 113 -7.73 -5.97 -17.47
N GLY A 114 -9.02 -6.24 -17.28
CA GLY A 114 -9.85 -6.88 -18.31
C GLY A 114 -10.67 -8.05 -17.76
N ALA A 115 -11.00 -8.98 -18.66
CA ALA A 115 -11.80 -10.14 -18.30
C ALA A 115 -11.00 -11.15 -17.48
N LEU A 116 -11.63 -11.75 -16.47
CA LEU A 116 -11.02 -12.80 -15.68
C LEU A 116 -10.63 -14.00 -16.59
N PRO A 117 -9.45 -14.60 -16.40
CA PRO A 117 -9.05 -15.87 -16.99
C PRO A 117 -10.14 -16.92 -16.77
N ALA A 118 -10.30 -17.81 -17.74
CA ALA A 118 -11.33 -18.85 -17.66
C ALA A 118 -11.17 -19.71 -16.39
N GLU A 119 -9.92 -19.89 -15.94
CA GLU A 119 -9.52 -20.61 -14.75
C GLU A 119 -10.02 -19.95 -13.44
N LEU A 120 -10.21 -18.63 -13.44
CA LEU A 120 -10.72 -17.87 -12.29
C LEU A 120 -12.23 -17.62 -12.37
N ARG A 121 -12.86 -17.90 -13.52
CA ARG A 121 -14.32 -17.73 -13.67
C ARG A 121 -15.03 -18.84 -12.92
N GLY A 122 -15.83 -18.47 -11.92
CA GLY A 122 -16.66 -19.42 -11.15
C GLY A 122 -16.01 -19.95 -9.86
N SER A 123 -14.80 -19.50 -9.51
CA SER A 123 -14.30 -19.69 -8.15
C SER A 123 -15.14 -18.83 -7.21
N GLN A 124 -16.00 -19.46 -6.40
CA GLN A 124 -16.78 -18.78 -5.34
C GLN A 124 -15.88 -17.99 -4.36
N GLN A 125 -14.58 -18.29 -4.34
CA GLN A 125 -13.55 -17.62 -3.55
C GLN A 125 -13.34 -16.14 -3.94
N LEU A 126 -13.45 -15.73 -5.20
CA LEU A 126 -13.11 -14.33 -5.58
C LEU A 126 -14.09 -13.31 -5.00
N SER A 127 -15.39 -13.64 -4.98
CA SER A 127 -16.44 -12.76 -4.46
C SER A 127 -16.62 -12.86 -2.94
N LEU A 128 -16.10 -13.91 -2.30
CA LEU A 128 -16.23 -14.16 -0.85
C LEU A 128 -15.06 -13.64 -0.02
N LEU A 129 -13.96 -13.19 -0.64
CA LEU A 129 -12.82 -12.60 0.07
C LEU A 129 -13.07 -11.16 0.57
N ILE A 130 -14.20 -10.55 0.20
CA ILE A 130 -14.61 -9.23 0.70
C ILE A 130 -15.31 -9.35 2.07
N ASP A 131 -15.95 -10.49 2.38
CA ASP A 131 -16.67 -10.68 3.65
C ASP A 131 -15.77 -11.22 4.79
N ASP A 132 -14.61 -11.79 4.47
CA ASP A 132 -13.66 -12.38 5.45
C ASP A 132 -12.37 -11.55 5.62
N GLN A 133 -12.45 -10.21 5.58
CA GLN A 133 -11.28 -9.32 5.77
C GLN A 133 -10.70 -9.31 7.20
N ARG A 134 -11.12 -10.25 8.06
CA ARG A 134 -10.64 -10.35 9.44
C ARG A 134 -9.48 -11.32 9.53
N THR A 135 -8.42 -11.06 8.77
CA THR A 135 -7.17 -11.76 9.03
C THR A 135 -6.63 -11.23 10.38
N ARG A 136 -6.46 -12.13 11.36
CA ARG A 136 -5.98 -11.81 12.71
C ARG A 136 -4.55 -12.32 12.86
N LEU A 137 -3.69 -11.50 13.44
CA LEU A 137 -2.42 -11.97 13.98
C LEU A 137 -2.73 -12.95 15.12
N LEU A 138 -2.46 -14.23 14.89
CA LEU A 138 -2.42 -15.23 15.96
C LEU A 138 -1.12 -14.96 16.71
N ASN A 139 -1.22 -14.44 17.94
CA ASN A 139 -0.06 -14.23 18.79
C ASN A 139 0.76 -15.52 18.89
N GLY A 140 2.09 -15.41 18.72
CA GLY A 140 3.05 -16.44 19.11
C GLY A 140 3.14 -16.59 20.61
#